data_AF-A0A7S2G8F2-F1
#
_entry.id   AF-A0A7S2G8F2-F1
#
_cell.length_a   1.000
_cell.length_b   1.000
_cell.length_c   1.000
_cell.angle_alpha   90.00
_cell.angle_beta   90.00
_cell.angle_gamma   90.00
#
_symmetry.space_group_name_H-M   'P 1'
#
loop_
_entity.id
_entity.type
_entity.pdbx_description
1 polymer ?
#
loop_
_entity_poly.entity_id
_entity_poly.type
_entity_poly.pdbx_seq_one_letter_code
_entity_poly.pdbx_strand_id
1 'polypeptide(L)'
;AAQLLPHTLFSVIHMLKTSPEFINRGQQTAQLVQMLRQSNPDYDTAFALLPMLSPPSSMNMQPPAPGRSTATATLPTAPDVALFVRDLGYSCTASAATFRAILSESDALPLKPAACARLLLLFATSMTGLENDMSAMLCNSMFSTDENFELLADPLSSVEGSKDSKVSSSSVSQTWDLDVVVEVLKSEGSGLNWQEVAEEVDQPDLVVKDLTNLTRLVVLYRRVSSESSFPTEALLKPWKNISSQLSLLAQAVDASPEVLIFGGRQIPAFGEGPNAGNGNKAWCCMELVELLLTLGESQHMAAVKDILVKGPVRRCPEQILLTLAHIGLTKEVDSLAPSSLMGELLPPYFQPNGSPHALALVRRLWDLDYNLVLRLCRQAYTSTPRL
;
A
#
# COMPACT_ATOMS: atom_id res chain seq x y z
N ALA A 1 -28.57 29.50 -20.14
CA ALA A 1 -27.76 28.46 -20.81
C ALA A 1 -27.23 27.54 -19.72
N ALA A 2 -27.40 26.23 -19.84
CA ALA A 2 -26.93 25.29 -18.83
C ALA A 2 -25.39 25.19 -18.89
N GLN A 3 -24.72 25.52 -17.79
CA GLN A 3 -23.27 25.32 -17.67
C GLN A 3 -22.98 23.82 -17.56
N LEU A 4 -22.02 23.34 -18.34
CA LEU A 4 -21.60 21.94 -18.30
C LEU A 4 -20.71 21.69 -17.07
N LEU A 5 -20.89 20.54 -16.43
CA LEU A 5 -20.01 20.09 -15.35
C LEU A 5 -18.55 19.94 -15.83
N PRO A 6 -17.54 20.19 -14.98
CA PRO A 6 -16.11 20.26 -15.35
C PRO A 6 -15.61 19.01 -16.10
N HIS A 7 -15.93 17.83 -15.57
CA HIS A 7 -15.49 16.56 -16.10
C HIS A 7 -16.20 16.19 -17.42
N THR A 8 -17.44 16.65 -17.58
CA THR A 8 -18.21 16.50 -18.83
C THR A 8 -17.61 17.37 -19.93
N LEU A 9 -17.24 18.62 -19.61
CA LEU A 9 -16.58 19.51 -20.55
C LEU A 9 -15.22 18.96 -20.99
N PHE A 10 -14.41 18.46 -20.04
CA PHE A 10 -13.13 17.81 -20.34
C PHE A 10 -13.28 16.60 -21.25
N SER A 11 -14.24 15.71 -20.95
CA SER A 11 -14.49 14.48 -21.70
C SER A 11 -14.96 14.77 -23.13
N VAL A 12 -15.81 15.79 -23.31
CA VAL A 12 -16.28 16.25 -24.63
C VAL A 12 -15.14 16.85 -25.45
N ILE A 13 -14.30 17.71 -24.86
CA ILE A 13 -13.16 18.32 -25.56
C ILE A 13 -12.11 17.25 -25.92
N HIS A 14 -11.85 16.30 -25.03
CA HIS A 14 -10.94 15.19 -25.28
C HIS A 14 -11.44 14.34 -26.45
N MET A 15 -12.71 13.90 -26.41
CA MET A 15 -13.32 13.11 -27.48
C MET A 15 -13.26 13.82 -28.85
N LEU A 16 -13.57 15.12 -28.89
CA LEU A 16 -13.50 15.94 -30.11
C LEU A 16 -12.09 16.01 -30.70
N LYS A 17 -11.04 15.90 -29.88
CA LYS A 17 -9.64 15.99 -30.33
C LYS A 17 -8.98 14.64 -30.59
N THR A 18 -9.41 13.56 -29.94
CA THR A 18 -8.80 12.24 -30.07
C THR A 18 -9.54 11.29 -31.01
N SER A 19 -10.81 11.57 -31.34
CA SER A 19 -11.59 10.70 -32.22
C SER A 19 -11.27 10.98 -33.71
N PRO A 20 -10.94 9.95 -34.51
CA PRO A 20 -10.50 10.12 -35.90
C PRO A 20 -11.56 10.76 -36.81
N GLU A 21 -12.84 10.59 -36.48
CA GLU A 21 -13.94 11.20 -37.26
C GLU A 21 -13.97 12.73 -37.13
N PHE A 22 -13.58 13.26 -35.97
CA PHE A 22 -13.56 14.69 -35.69
C PHE A 22 -12.22 15.34 -36.07
N ILE A 23 -11.13 14.57 -36.04
CA ILE A 23 -9.82 15.00 -36.55
C ILE A 23 -9.90 15.26 -38.06
N ASN A 24 -10.59 14.40 -38.83
CA ASN A 24 -10.79 14.56 -40.27
C ASN A 24 -11.64 15.79 -40.65
N ARG A 25 -12.38 16.38 -39.69
CA ARG A 25 -13.20 17.59 -39.86
C ARG A 25 -12.66 18.77 -39.04
N GLY A 26 -11.35 18.97 -39.04
CA GLY A 26 -10.63 19.90 -38.16
C GLY A 26 -11.20 21.33 -38.05
N GLN A 27 -11.73 21.92 -39.13
CA GLN A 27 -12.35 23.25 -39.08
C GLN A 27 -13.67 23.29 -38.28
N GLN A 28 -14.53 22.28 -38.44
CA GLN A 28 -15.82 22.20 -37.72
C GLN A 28 -15.59 21.90 -36.24
N THR A 29 -14.64 21.03 -35.95
CA THR A 29 -14.22 20.68 -34.59
C THR A 29 -13.64 21.90 -33.87
N ALA A 30 -12.84 22.73 -34.55
CA ALA A 30 -12.30 23.96 -33.97
C ALA A 30 -13.39 24.98 -33.62
N GLN A 31 -14.40 25.15 -34.48
CA GLN A 31 -15.54 26.04 -34.20
C GLN A 31 -16.37 25.56 -33.02
N LEU A 32 -16.58 24.25 -32.89
CA LEU A 32 -17.36 23.65 -31.81
C LEU A 32 -16.65 23.81 -30.45
N VAL A 33 -15.31 23.62 -30.43
CA VAL A 33 -14.48 23.91 -29.25
C VAL A 33 -14.53 25.39 -28.88
N GLN A 34 -14.53 26.29 -29.86
CA GLN A 34 -14.64 27.73 -29.60
C GLN A 34 -15.99 28.12 -28.99
N MET A 35 -17.10 27.54 -29.47
CA MET A 35 -18.43 27.75 -28.87
C MET A 35 -18.51 27.19 -27.44
N LEU A 36 -17.90 26.04 -27.18
CA LEU A 36 -17.84 25.44 -25.84
C LEU A 36 -17.04 26.32 -24.85
N ARG A 37 -15.99 27.00 -25.31
CA ARG A 37 -15.25 27.98 -24.50
C ARG A 37 -16.06 29.25 -24.22
N GLN A 38 -16.71 29.81 -25.25
CA GLN A 38 -17.52 31.02 -25.11
C GLN A 38 -18.72 30.84 -24.18
N SER A 39 -19.25 29.61 -24.10
CA SER A 39 -20.36 29.27 -23.21
C SER A 39 -19.95 28.94 -21.77
N ASN A 40 -18.64 28.79 -21.48
CA ASN A 40 -18.13 28.44 -20.16
C ASN A 40 -16.90 29.33 -19.78
N PRO A 41 -17.09 30.65 -19.61
CA PRO A 41 -15.99 31.61 -19.40
C PRO A 41 -15.28 31.49 -18.05
N ASP A 42 -15.93 30.96 -17.02
CA ASP A 42 -15.36 30.81 -15.66
C ASP A 42 -14.26 29.74 -15.57
N TYR A 43 -14.04 28.96 -16.65
CA TYR A 43 -13.11 27.83 -16.68
C TYR A 43 -11.69 28.16 -17.15
N ASP A 44 -11.41 29.39 -17.61
CA ASP A 44 -10.06 29.81 -18.03
C ASP A 44 -9.05 29.89 -16.87
N THR A 45 -9.50 29.79 -15.61
CA THR A 45 -8.63 29.80 -14.42
C THR A 45 -8.24 28.41 -13.90
N ALA A 46 -8.78 27.33 -14.48
CA ALA A 46 -8.39 25.97 -14.11
C ALA A 46 -7.03 25.61 -14.73
N PHE A 47 -6.00 25.57 -13.89
CA PHE A 47 -4.58 25.24 -14.17
C PHE A 47 -4.31 23.92 -14.94
N ALA A 48 -5.33 23.20 -15.42
CA ALA A 48 -5.20 21.87 -16.01
C ALA A 48 -5.25 21.82 -17.55
N LEU A 49 -5.52 22.94 -18.26
CA LEU A 49 -5.69 22.90 -19.72
C LEU A 49 -4.53 23.49 -20.55
N LEU A 50 -3.54 24.12 -19.92
CA LEU A 50 -2.40 24.72 -20.64
C LEU A 50 -1.49 23.71 -21.39
N PRO A 51 -1.25 22.47 -20.92
CA PRO A 51 -0.39 21.54 -21.65
C PRO A 51 -1.05 20.93 -22.91
N MET A 52 -2.37 21.04 -23.06
CA MET A 52 -3.15 20.32 -24.09
C MET A 52 -3.72 21.23 -25.20
N LEU A 53 -3.45 22.53 -25.11
CA LEU A 53 -3.96 23.55 -26.03
C LEU A 53 -2.88 24.14 -26.96
N SER A 54 -1.62 23.81 -26.74
CA SER A 54 -0.52 24.15 -27.66
C SER A 54 -0.50 23.17 -28.85
N PRO A 55 -0.45 23.63 -30.10
CA PRO A 55 -0.24 22.72 -31.24
C PRO A 55 1.16 22.07 -31.16
N PRO A 56 1.35 20.89 -31.77
CA PRO A 56 2.64 20.19 -31.76
C PRO A 56 3.60 20.90 -32.73
N SER A 57 4.18 22.01 -32.30
CA SER A 57 5.34 22.57 -32.97
C SER A 57 6.53 21.67 -32.69
N SER A 58 6.77 20.71 -33.60
CA SER A 58 8.05 20.07 -33.90
C SER A 58 8.97 19.83 -32.69
N MET A 59 8.87 18.62 -32.11
CA MET A 59 9.96 18.07 -31.31
C MET A 59 11.21 17.94 -32.20
N ASN A 60 12.06 18.95 -32.20
CA ASN A 60 13.41 18.83 -32.73
C ASN A 60 14.24 18.15 -31.64
N MET A 61 14.55 16.87 -31.83
CA MET A 61 15.46 16.12 -30.98
C MET A 61 16.89 16.58 -31.26
N GLN A 62 17.28 17.69 -30.66
CA GLN A 62 18.67 18.12 -30.60
C GLN A 62 19.18 17.88 -29.17
N PRO A 63 20.32 17.18 -29.00
CA PRO A 63 20.82 16.88 -27.66
C PRO A 63 21.15 18.20 -26.94
N PRO A 64 20.78 18.33 -25.65
CA PRO A 64 20.94 19.59 -24.95
C PRO A 64 22.43 19.86 -24.71
N ALA A 65 22.87 21.07 -25.08
CA ALA A 65 24.14 21.64 -24.63
C ALA A 65 24.13 21.76 -23.09
N PRO A 66 25.30 21.75 -22.41
CA PRO A 66 25.37 21.76 -20.96
C PRO A 66 25.03 23.15 -20.42
N GLY A 67 23.73 23.42 -20.33
CA GLY A 67 23.15 24.63 -19.76
C GLY A 67 22.78 24.39 -18.31
N ARG A 68 23.64 24.89 -17.43
CA ARG A 68 23.52 24.98 -15.96
C ARG A 68 22.11 25.43 -15.54
N SER A 69 21.23 24.47 -15.26
CA SER A 69 19.96 24.72 -14.57
C SER A 69 20.10 24.15 -13.17
N THR A 70 20.22 25.05 -12.20
CA THR A 70 20.12 24.74 -10.77
C THR A 70 18.70 24.27 -10.48
N ALA A 71 18.42 23.00 -10.77
CA ALA A 71 17.45 22.27 -9.99
C ALA A 71 18.04 22.23 -8.58
N THR A 72 17.50 23.03 -7.66
CA THR A 72 17.67 22.75 -6.24
C THR A 72 16.99 21.41 -6.00
N ALA A 73 17.76 20.34 -6.20
CA ALA A 73 17.55 19.09 -5.52
C ALA A 73 17.50 19.45 -4.04
N THR A 74 16.29 19.55 -3.51
CA THR A 74 16.10 19.43 -2.08
C THR A 74 16.52 18.00 -1.78
N LEU A 75 17.79 17.86 -1.38
CA LEU A 75 18.31 16.66 -0.75
C LEU A 75 17.29 16.24 0.32
N PRO A 76 16.80 15.00 0.33
CA PRO A 76 16.02 14.52 1.44
C PRO A 76 16.88 14.62 2.71
N THR A 77 16.37 15.38 3.67
CA THR A 77 16.26 15.00 5.09
C THR A 77 17.01 13.73 5.48
N ALA A 78 18.04 13.85 6.33
CA ALA A 78 18.75 12.81 7.10
C ALA A 78 19.10 11.48 6.38
N PRO A 79 20.28 10.88 6.63
CA PRO A 79 20.56 9.56 6.09
C PRO A 79 19.48 8.56 6.51
N ASP A 80 18.87 7.89 5.54
CA ASP A 80 17.85 6.89 5.83
C ASP A 80 18.51 5.66 6.45
N VAL A 81 18.32 5.53 7.77
CA VAL A 81 18.89 4.46 8.58
C VAL A 81 18.63 3.07 8.01
N ALA A 82 17.48 2.84 7.38
CA ALA A 82 17.16 1.53 6.83
C ALA A 82 17.99 1.21 5.57
N LEU A 83 18.27 2.20 4.72
CA LEU A 83 19.16 2.00 3.58
C LEU A 83 20.60 1.78 4.05
N PHE A 84 21.04 2.55 5.05
CA PHE A 84 22.38 2.38 5.63
C PHE A 84 22.58 0.98 6.23
N VAL A 85 21.64 0.52 7.06
CA VAL A 85 21.67 -0.83 7.63
C VAL A 85 21.61 -1.89 6.53
N ARG A 86 20.78 -1.70 5.51
CA ARG A 86 20.69 -2.61 4.37
C ARG A 86 22.01 -2.74 3.62
N ASP A 87 22.67 -1.61 3.34
CA ASP A 87 23.90 -1.56 2.54
C ASP A 87 25.10 -2.17 3.30
N LEU A 88 25.11 -2.08 4.63
CA LEU A 88 26.07 -2.75 5.51
C LEU A 88 25.79 -4.25 5.71
N GLY A 89 24.59 -4.74 5.38
CA GLY A 89 24.24 -6.15 5.35
C GLY A 89 24.11 -6.82 6.72
N TYR A 90 24.02 -8.17 6.74
CA TYR A 90 23.63 -8.93 7.94
C TYR A 90 24.56 -8.76 9.16
N SER A 91 25.81 -8.39 8.93
CA SER A 91 26.80 -8.09 9.97
C SER A 91 26.36 -6.97 10.92
N CYS A 92 25.45 -6.08 10.51
CA CYS A 92 24.90 -5.06 11.40
C CYS A 92 24.28 -5.64 12.67
N THR A 93 23.74 -6.84 12.57
CA THR A 93 23.02 -7.53 13.65
C THR A 93 23.88 -8.60 14.32
N ALA A 94 25.19 -8.64 14.07
CA ALA A 94 26.09 -9.64 14.66
C ALA A 94 26.20 -9.51 16.19
N SER A 95 26.06 -8.29 16.72
CA SER A 95 26.00 -8.03 18.15
C SER A 95 25.15 -6.78 18.45
N ALA A 96 24.58 -6.71 19.65
CA ALA A 96 23.83 -5.54 20.10
C ALA A 96 24.70 -4.28 20.20
N ALA A 97 26.01 -4.43 20.48
CA ALA A 97 26.94 -3.30 20.51
C ALA A 97 27.18 -2.73 19.10
N THR A 98 27.44 -3.61 18.12
CA THR A 98 27.62 -3.23 16.71
C THR A 98 26.37 -2.55 16.17
N PHE A 99 25.19 -3.12 16.44
CA PHE A 99 23.94 -2.53 15.94
C PHE A 99 23.67 -1.15 16.55
N ARG A 100 23.92 -0.95 17.85
CA ARG A 100 23.83 0.38 18.48
C ARG A 100 24.81 1.38 17.87
N ALA A 101 26.05 0.98 17.60
CA ALA A 101 27.06 1.84 16.96
C ALA A 101 26.61 2.31 15.56
N ILE A 102 25.98 1.41 14.79
CA ILE A 102 25.43 1.74 13.47
C ILE A 102 24.25 2.71 13.58
N LEU A 103 23.37 2.53 14.56
CA LEU A 103 22.27 3.47 14.82
C LEU A 103 22.77 4.84 15.27
N SER A 104 23.87 4.91 16.03
CA SER A 104 24.48 6.19 16.38
C SER A 104 25.14 6.88 15.19
N GLU A 105 25.82 6.14 14.31
CA GLU A 105 26.51 6.70 13.14
C GLU A 105 25.52 7.22 12.08
N SER A 106 24.34 6.61 12.01
CA SER A 106 23.27 7.01 11.09
C SER A 106 22.38 8.13 11.61
N ASP A 107 22.75 8.79 12.72
CA ASP A 107 21.95 9.82 13.40
C ASP A 107 20.52 9.35 13.74
N ALA A 108 20.33 8.04 13.92
CA ALA A 108 19.02 7.45 14.20
C ALA A 108 18.64 7.53 15.68
N LEU A 109 19.58 7.91 16.56
CA LEU A 109 19.38 8.06 18.00
C LEU A 109 19.26 9.55 18.39
N PRO A 110 18.30 9.93 19.26
CA PRO A 110 17.27 9.08 19.88
C PRO A 110 16.27 8.57 18.84
N LEU A 111 15.83 7.32 19.03
CA LEU A 111 14.99 6.63 18.06
C LEU A 111 13.67 7.38 17.86
N LYS A 112 13.36 7.74 16.60
CA LYS A 112 12.10 8.39 16.20
C LYS A 112 11.11 7.35 15.65
N PRO A 113 9.79 7.62 15.70
CA PRO A 113 8.78 6.70 15.18
C PRO A 113 9.03 6.28 13.72
N ALA A 114 9.34 7.26 12.86
CA ALA A 114 9.64 7.02 11.44
C ALA A 114 10.85 6.11 11.23
N ALA A 115 11.96 6.36 11.93
CA ALA A 115 13.17 5.55 11.84
C ALA A 115 12.91 4.11 12.31
N CYS A 116 12.16 3.94 13.40
CA CYS A 116 11.75 2.62 13.89
C CYS A 116 10.89 1.87 12.86
N ALA A 117 9.89 2.54 12.27
CA ALA A 117 9.04 1.94 11.25
C ALA A 117 9.84 1.50 10.01
N ARG A 118 10.79 2.34 9.53
CA ARG A 118 11.70 1.99 8.43
C ARG A 118 12.51 0.73 8.73
N LEU A 119 13.08 0.63 9.95
CA LEU A 119 13.85 -0.54 10.37
C LEU A 119 12.98 -1.80 10.47
N LEU A 120 11.80 -1.71 11.09
CA LEU A 120 10.86 -2.83 11.17
C LEU A 120 10.49 -3.36 9.77
N LEU A 121 10.24 -2.46 8.82
CA LEU A 121 9.94 -2.80 7.43
C LEU A 121 11.14 -3.45 6.73
N LEU A 122 12.35 -2.91 6.93
CA LEU A 122 13.58 -3.48 6.37
C LEU A 122 13.74 -4.93 6.80
N PHE A 123 13.71 -5.19 8.10
CA PHE A 123 13.89 -6.54 8.63
C PHE A 123 12.74 -7.46 8.23
N ALA A 124 11.50 -6.97 8.17
CA ALA A 124 10.38 -7.80 7.73
C ALA A 124 10.46 -8.24 6.25
N THR A 125 11.07 -7.42 5.38
CA THR A 125 11.02 -7.61 3.92
C THR A 125 12.33 -8.09 3.28
N SER A 126 13.47 -7.96 3.94
CA SER A 126 14.81 -8.26 3.38
C SER A 126 15.56 -9.40 4.08
N MET A 127 14.87 -10.47 4.47
CA MET A 127 15.44 -11.58 5.25
C MET A 127 16.61 -12.31 4.57
N THR A 128 16.62 -12.40 3.23
CA THR A 128 17.62 -13.14 2.45
C THR A 128 17.92 -12.38 1.16
N GLY A 129 19.08 -12.62 0.55
CA GLY A 129 19.40 -12.10 -0.79
C GLY A 129 20.12 -10.75 -0.80
N LEU A 130 20.71 -10.33 0.33
CA LEU A 130 21.72 -9.28 0.34
C LEU A 130 23.08 -9.89 -0.03
N GLU A 131 23.88 -9.14 -0.79
CA GLU A 131 25.26 -9.54 -1.11
C GLU A 131 26.11 -9.40 0.15
N ASN A 132 26.70 -10.50 0.62
CA ASN A 132 27.20 -10.60 1.99
C ASN A 132 28.69 -10.36 2.14
N ASP A 133 29.51 -10.68 1.14
CA ASP A 133 30.96 -10.69 1.33
C ASP A 133 31.54 -9.27 1.41
N MET A 134 31.17 -8.38 0.47
CA MET A 134 31.64 -6.98 0.51
C MET A 134 30.99 -6.16 1.63
N SER A 135 29.70 -6.36 1.90
CA SER A 135 28.97 -5.66 2.96
C SER A 135 29.50 -6.03 4.35
N ALA A 136 29.78 -7.33 4.59
CA ALA A 136 30.40 -7.78 5.83
C ALA A 136 31.81 -7.21 6.04
N MET A 137 32.63 -7.13 4.98
CA MET A 137 33.94 -6.48 5.07
C MET A 137 33.83 -5.00 5.42
N LEU A 138 32.89 -4.28 4.79
CA LEU A 138 32.63 -2.87 5.09
C LEU A 138 32.17 -2.67 6.53
N CYS A 139 31.17 -3.43 6.98
CA CYS A 139 30.65 -3.34 8.34
C CYS A 139 31.72 -3.62 9.39
N ASN A 140 32.54 -4.66 9.19
CA ASN A 140 33.63 -4.97 10.10
C ASN A 140 34.71 -3.88 10.08
N SER A 141 35.04 -3.30 8.92
CA SER A 141 36.03 -2.23 8.84
C SER A 141 35.61 -0.95 9.57
N MET A 142 34.31 -0.67 9.65
CA MET A 142 33.78 0.54 10.28
C MET A 142 33.40 0.33 11.75
N PHE A 143 32.91 -0.86 12.12
CA PHE A 143 32.24 -1.08 13.41
C PHE A 143 32.78 -2.28 14.20
N SER A 144 33.87 -2.93 13.75
CA SER A 144 34.51 -3.98 14.54
C SER A 144 35.04 -3.40 15.86
N THR A 145 34.57 -3.97 16.96
CA THR A 145 35.04 -3.66 18.32
C THR A 145 36.22 -4.54 18.74
N ASP A 146 36.65 -5.48 17.90
CA ASP A 146 37.83 -6.29 18.18
C ASP A 146 39.09 -5.46 17.93
N GLU A 147 39.80 -5.12 19.01
CA GLU A 147 41.11 -4.43 19.01
C GLU A 147 42.24 -5.21 18.28
N ASN A 148 41.93 -6.35 17.66
CA ASN A 148 42.89 -7.19 16.94
C ASN A 148 42.92 -6.97 15.41
N PHE A 149 42.15 -6.03 14.85
CA PHE A 149 42.26 -5.66 13.43
C PHE A 149 43.34 -4.59 13.22
N GLU A 150 44.57 -4.89 13.65
CA GLU A 150 45.74 -4.15 13.22
C GLU A 150 46.04 -4.51 11.76
N LEU A 151 45.80 -3.55 10.86
CA LEU A 151 46.46 -3.37 9.56
C LEU A 151 46.81 -4.67 8.78
N LEU A 152 45.84 -5.25 8.09
CA LEU A 152 46.12 -6.09 6.91
C LEU A 152 45.86 -5.33 5.59
N ALA A 153 46.21 -4.04 5.58
CA ALA A 153 46.36 -3.27 4.36
C ALA A 153 47.83 -3.30 3.91
N ASP A 154 48.31 -4.46 3.49
CA ASP A 154 49.56 -4.58 2.75
C ASP A 154 49.33 -5.49 1.52
N PRO A 155 49.14 -4.95 0.30
CA PRO A 155 48.83 -5.75 -0.89
C PRO A 155 50.04 -6.46 -1.50
N LEU A 156 51.21 -6.46 -0.86
CA LEU A 156 52.49 -6.84 -1.45
C LEU A 156 53.44 -7.52 -0.44
N SER A 157 53.09 -8.72 0.02
CA SER A 157 54.12 -9.64 0.51
C SER A 157 53.74 -11.10 0.28
N SER A 158 54.23 -11.65 -0.82
CA SER A 158 54.43 -13.08 -1.04
C SER A 158 55.52 -13.60 -0.09
N VAL A 159 55.28 -14.71 0.62
CA VAL A 159 56.14 -15.92 0.70
C VAL A 159 55.62 -16.91 1.77
N GLU A 160 55.29 -18.10 1.28
CA GLU A 160 55.36 -19.46 1.84
C GLU A 160 55.37 -19.74 3.35
N GLY A 161 54.37 -20.53 3.76
CA GLY A 161 54.62 -21.77 4.52
C GLY A 161 54.51 -21.74 6.04
N SER A 162 53.32 -22.04 6.58
CA SER A 162 53.17 -22.98 7.71
C SER A 162 51.71 -23.35 7.92
N LYS A 163 51.48 -24.62 8.27
CA LYS A 163 50.17 -25.24 8.51
C LYS A 163 49.54 -24.71 9.81
N ASP A 164 48.20 -24.72 9.78
CA ASP A 164 47.29 -24.70 10.93
C ASP A 164 47.17 -23.38 11.71
N SER A 165 46.95 -22.26 11.03
CA SER A 165 46.07 -21.22 11.57
C SER A 165 44.67 -21.47 11.03
N LYS A 166 43.82 -22.02 11.89
CA LYS A 166 42.37 -22.07 11.69
C LYS A 166 41.90 -20.61 11.73
N VAL A 167 42.06 -19.88 10.62
CA VAL A 167 41.30 -18.67 10.33
C VAL A 167 39.87 -19.14 10.46
N SER A 168 39.25 -18.83 11.59
CA SER A 168 37.81 -18.95 11.73
C SER A 168 37.27 -18.04 10.64
N SER A 169 36.93 -18.65 9.50
CA SER A 169 36.01 -18.07 8.55
C SER A 169 34.83 -17.64 9.41
N SER A 170 34.73 -16.36 9.73
CA SER A 170 33.55 -15.80 10.35
C SER A 170 32.43 -16.22 9.42
N SER A 171 31.61 -17.15 9.87
CA SER A 171 30.51 -17.66 9.07
C SER A 171 29.61 -16.46 8.82
N VAL A 172 29.69 -15.87 7.63
CA VAL A 172 28.92 -14.68 7.30
C VAL A 172 27.46 -15.06 7.36
N SER A 173 26.76 -14.56 8.38
CA SER A 173 25.34 -14.82 8.58
C SER A 173 24.57 -14.47 7.31
N GLN A 174 23.72 -15.38 6.84
CA GLN A 174 22.96 -15.21 5.61
C GLN A 174 21.58 -14.57 5.84
N THR A 175 21.29 -14.19 7.09
CA THR A 175 20.02 -13.62 7.57
C THR A 175 20.28 -12.67 8.74
N TRP A 176 19.37 -11.74 8.98
CA TRP A 176 19.43 -10.84 10.14
C TRP A 176 19.20 -11.59 11.46
N ASP A 177 19.89 -11.18 12.52
CA ASP A 177 19.59 -11.62 13.88
C ASP A 177 18.45 -10.76 14.46
N LEU A 178 17.23 -11.30 14.42
CA LEU A 178 16.05 -10.59 14.91
C LEU A 178 16.01 -10.44 16.43
N ASP A 179 16.74 -11.26 17.19
CA ASP A 179 16.77 -11.16 18.65
C ASP A 179 17.63 -9.97 19.07
N VAL A 180 18.77 -9.75 18.41
CA VAL A 180 19.60 -8.55 18.57
C VAL A 180 18.82 -7.29 18.17
N VAL A 181 18.11 -7.33 17.04
CA VAL A 181 17.26 -6.21 16.60
C VAL A 181 16.20 -5.88 17.64
N VAL A 182 15.50 -6.89 18.17
CA VAL A 182 14.46 -6.69 19.19
C VAL A 182 15.05 -6.11 20.46
N GLU A 183 16.18 -6.64 20.94
CA GLU A 183 16.84 -6.14 22.15
C GLU A 183 17.17 -4.64 22.03
N VAL A 184 17.84 -4.25 20.95
CA VAL A 184 18.30 -2.87 20.75
C VAL A 184 17.13 -1.93 20.49
N LEU A 185 16.22 -2.26 19.57
CA LEU A 185 15.09 -1.35 19.29
C LEU A 185 14.16 -1.20 20.50
N LYS A 186 14.04 -2.23 21.34
CA LYS A 186 13.28 -2.15 22.59
C LYS A 186 13.98 -1.29 23.63
N SER A 187 15.31 -1.35 23.74
CA SER A 187 16.07 -0.49 24.66
C SER A 187 16.03 0.98 24.23
N GLU A 188 16.29 1.26 22.95
CA GLU A 188 16.34 2.62 22.42
C GLU A 188 14.94 3.24 22.20
N GLY A 189 13.91 2.39 22.06
CA GLY A 189 12.53 2.78 21.76
C GLY A 189 11.60 2.87 22.96
N SER A 190 12.08 2.80 24.21
CA SER A 190 11.22 2.70 25.40
C SER A 190 10.27 3.90 25.62
N GLY A 191 10.55 5.04 24.99
CA GLY A 191 9.70 6.24 25.03
C GLY A 191 8.87 6.50 23.76
N LEU A 192 8.86 5.57 22.80
CA LEU A 192 8.16 5.75 21.54
C LEU A 192 6.65 5.61 21.68
N ASN A 193 5.92 6.43 20.92
CA ASN A 193 4.50 6.20 20.69
C ASN A 193 4.33 5.13 19.60
N TRP A 194 4.01 3.91 20.00
CA TRP A 194 3.86 2.77 19.09
C TRP A 194 2.71 2.92 18.08
N GLN A 195 1.70 3.74 18.40
CA GLN A 195 0.66 4.11 17.44
C GLN A 195 1.24 4.94 16.28
N GLU A 196 2.08 5.93 16.59
CA GLU A 196 2.77 6.72 15.57
C GLU A 196 3.73 5.85 14.74
N VAL A 197 4.44 4.91 15.36
CA VAL A 197 5.31 3.96 14.63
C VAL A 197 4.49 3.15 13.62
N ALA A 198 3.28 2.72 13.99
CA ALA A 198 2.41 1.98 13.07
C ALA A 198 1.86 2.87 11.94
N GLU A 199 1.63 4.15 12.19
CA GLU A 199 1.22 5.13 11.17
C GLU A 199 2.37 5.46 10.20
N GLU A 200 3.62 5.47 10.68
CA GLU A 200 4.82 5.65 9.88
C GLU A 200 5.21 4.43 9.01
N VAL A 201 4.44 3.34 9.06
CA VAL A 201 4.57 2.22 8.10
C VAL A 201 4.21 2.67 6.67
N ASP A 202 3.49 3.79 6.53
CA ASP A 202 3.19 4.46 5.25
C ASP A 202 4.48 4.98 4.57
N GLN A 203 5.14 4.09 3.83
CA GLN A 203 6.40 4.36 3.14
C GLN A 203 6.27 4.17 1.62
N PRO A 204 6.93 5.02 0.80
CA PRO A 204 6.81 4.98 -0.66
C PRO A 204 7.37 3.69 -1.29
N ASP A 205 8.40 3.11 -0.69
CA ASP A 205 9.12 1.95 -1.24
C ASP A 205 8.61 0.60 -0.70
N LEU A 206 7.56 0.62 0.12
CA LEU A 206 7.06 -0.59 0.76
C LEU A 206 6.28 -1.46 -0.23
N VAL A 207 6.73 -2.71 -0.38
CA VAL A 207 6.02 -3.75 -1.12
C VAL A 207 5.94 -5.02 -0.29
N VAL A 208 4.74 -5.31 0.22
CA VAL A 208 4.48 -6.56 0.95
C VAL A 208 4.10 -7.66 -0.04
N LYS A 209 5.07 -8.52 -0.35
CA LYS A 209 4.96 -9.54 -1.42
C LYS A 209 4.08 -10.73 -1.02
N ASP A 210 4.10 -11.12 0.24
CA ASP A 210 3.43 -12.31 0.74
C ASP A 210 3.00 -12.17 2.22
N LEU A 211 2.21 -13.13 2.68
CA LEU A 211 1.74 -13.19 4.06
C LEU A 211 2.88 -13.39 5.06
N THR A 212 3.99 -14.00 4.64
CA THR A 212 5.16 -14.22 5.49
C THR A 212 5.80 -12.89 5.89
N ASN A 213 5.99 -11.97 4.94
CA ASN A 213 6.51 -10.63 5.20
C ASN A 213 5.60 -9.84 6.15
N LEU A 214 4.28 -9.90 5.94
CA LEU A 214 3.32 -9.27 6.85
C LEU A 214 3.40 -9.87 8.26
N THR A 215 3.42 -11.19 8.35
CA THR A 215 3.47 -11.89 9.65
C THR A 215 4.74 -11.53 10.41
N ARG A 216 5.89 -11.48 9.73
CA ARG A 216 7.15 -11.03 10.33
C ARG A 216 7.07 -9.59 10.81
N LEU A 217 6.52 -8.67 10.01
CA LEU A 217 6.35 -7.27 10.41
C LEU A 217 5.55 -7.15 11.71
N VAL A 218 4.40 -7.84 11.77
CA VAL A 218 3.53 -7.83 12.95
C VAL A 218 4.23 -8.46 14.17
N VAL A 219 4.86 -9.62 14.00
CA VAL A 219 5.55 -10.30 15.10
C VAL A 219 6.69 -9.44 15.62
N LEU A 220 7.50 -8.85 14.73
CA LEU A 220 8.60 -7.97 15.10
C LEU A 220 8.08 -6.73 15.82
N TYR A 221 7.04 -6.09 15.30
CA TYR A 221 6.37 -4.97 15.95
C TYR A 221 5.94 -5.33 17.38
N ARG A 222 5.24 -6.45 17.59
CA ARG A 222 4.81 -6.90 18.94
C ARG A 222 5.99 -7.17 19.86
N ARG A 223 7.06 -7.78 19.36
CA ARG A 223 8.26 -8.08 20.15
C ARG A 223 8.99 -6.82 20.62
N VAL A 224 9.12 -5.82 19.76
CA VAL A 224 9.81 -4.56 20.09
C VAL A 224 8.93 -3.68 20.98
N SER A 225 7.66 -3.49 20.62
CA SER A 225 6.72 -2.66 21.38
C SER A 225 6.28 -3.27 22.71
N SER A 226 6.36 -4.59 22.84
CA SER A 226 5.74 -5.37 23.93
C SER A 226 4.20 -5.28 23.96
N GLU A 227 3.58 -4.83 22.87
CA GLU A 227 2.13 -4.81 22.69
C GLU A 227 1.59 -6.19 22.30
N SER A 228 0.37 -6.51 22.74
CA SER A 228 -0.28 -7.77 22.40
C SER A 228 -0.72 -7.86 20.92
N SER A 229 -0.93 -6.71 20.27
CA SER A 229 -1.51 -6.63 18.93
C SER A 229 -0.96 -5.44 18.14
N PHE A 230 -0.93 -5.57 16.82
CA PHE A 230 -0.64 -4.45 15.93
C PHE A 230 -1.88 -3.55 15.79
N PRO A 231 -1.76 -2.21 15.88
CA PRO A 231 -2.90 -1.29 15.82
C PRO A 231 -3.42 -1.17 14.38
N THR A 232 -4.44 -1.95 14.06
CA THR A 232 -5.00 -2.03 12.71
C THR A 232 -5.62 -0.73 12.22
N GLU A 233 -5.96 0.18 13.13
CA GLU A 233 -6.47 1.51 12.85
C GLU A 233 -5.50 2.31 11.97
N ALA A 234 -4.19 2.09 12.12
CA ALA A 234 -3.16 2.70 11.27
C ALA A 234 -3.29 2.28 9.80
N LEU A 235 -3.78 1.06 9.54
CA LEU A 235 -3.98 0.53 8.18
C LEU A 235 -5.30 1.01 7.55
N LEU A 236 -6.27 1.40 8.38
CA LEU A 236 -7.62 1.80 7.97
C LEU A 236 -7.73 3.27 7.58
N LYS A 237 -6.71 4.08 7.90
CA LYS A 237 -6.61 5.48 7.46
C LYS A 237 -6.08 5.54 6.02
N PRO A 238 -6.51 6.49 5.17
CA PRO A 238 -5.92 6.69 3.86
C PRO A 238 -4.43 7.04 3.97
N TRP A 239 -3.57 6.28 3.30
CA TRP A 239 -2.13 6.52 3.26
C TRP A 239 -1.76 7.52 2.17
N LYS A 240 -0.62 8.19 2.34
CA LYS A 240 0.03 8.97 1.27
C LYS A 240 0.51 8.04 0.16
N ASN A 241 1.02 6.86 0.52
CA ASN A 241 1.53 5.86 -0.44
C ASN A 241 0.50 4.76 -0.68
N ILE A 242 -0.50 5.04 -1.52
CA ILE A 242 -1.63 4.13 -1.79
C ILE A 242 -1.18 2.77 -2.32
N SER A 243 -0.16 2.72 -3.20
CA SER A 243 0.37 1.46 -3.72
C SER A 243 0.91 0.55 -2.60
N SER A 244 1.61 1.15 -1.64
CA SER A 244 2.15 0.45 -0.47
C SER A 244 1.02 -0.06 0.42
N GLN A 245 0.03 0.79 0.69
CA GLN A 245 -1.16 0.44 1.46
C GLN A 245 -1.89 -0.75 0.85
N LEU A 246 -2.13 -0.73 -0.46
CA LEU A 246 -2.80 -1.83 -1.16
C LEU A 246 -1.99 -3.12 -1.14
N SER A 247 -0.65 -3.04 -1.27
CA SER A 247 0.20 -4.23 -1.16
C SER A 247 0.09 -4.89 0.21
N LEU A 248 0.04 -4.09 1.28
CA LEU A 248 -0.11 -4.57 2.65
C LEU A 248 -1.52 -5.10 2.90
N LEU A 249 -2.56 -4.35 2.51
CA LEU A 249 -3.96 -4.75 2.67
C LEU A 249 -4.26 -6.05 1.93
N ALA A 250 -3.67 -6.26 0.74
CA ALA A 250 -3.83 -7.50 -0.02
C ALA A 250 -3.40 -8.74 0.79
N GLN A 251 -2.39 -8.62 1.66
CA GLN A 251 -1.98 -9.70 2.56
C GLN A 251 -2.77 -9.68 3.88
N ALA A 252 -3.09 -8.50 4.41
CA ALA A 252 -3.71 -8.34 5.72
C ALA A 252 -5.13 -8.92 5.79
N VAL A 253 -5.91 -8.80 4.70
CA VAL A 253 -7.27 -9.36 4.66
C VAL A 253 -7.30 -10.88 4.71
N ASP A 254 -6.18 -11.54 4.38
CA ASP A 254 -5.98 -12.99 4.39
C ASP A 254 -5.24 -13.49 5.62
N ALA A 255 -4.78 -12.59 6.48
CA ALA A 255 -4.04 -12.94 7.67
C ALA A 255 -4.89 -13.74 8.67
N SER A 256 -4.26 -14.69 9.34
CA SER A 256 -4.86 -15.39 10.49
C SER A 256 -5.22 -14.39 11.61
N PRO A 257 -6.30 -14.60 12.38
CA PRO A 257 -6.60 -13.79 13.56
C PRO A 257 -5.46 -13.73 14.59
N GLU A 258 -4.55 -14.71 14.61
CA GLU A 258 -3.35 -14.66 15.46
C GLU A 258 -2.37 -13.56 15.02
N VAL A 259 -2.37 -13.22 13.73
CA VAL A 259 -1.51 -12.20 13.13
C VAL A 259 -2.21 -10.84 13.15
N LEU A 260 -3.45 -10.76 12.70
CA LEU A 260 -4.14 -9.46 12.60
C LEU A 260 -5.63 -9.66 12.79
N ILE A 261 -6.25 -8.76 13.57
CA ILE A 261 -7.70 -8.69 13.74
C ILE A 261 -8.10 -7.24 13.49
N PHE A 262 -9.00 -7.01 12.55
CA PHE A 262 -9.46 -5.65 12.24
C PHE A 262 -10.39 -5.13 13.35
N GLY A 263 -10.01 -3.98 13.94
CA GLY A 263 -10.67 -3.39 15.11
C GLY A 263 -11.74 -2.32 14.83
N GLY A 264 -11.94 -1.90 13.57
CA GLY A 264 -12.89 -0.86 13.19
C GLY A 264 -14.37 -1.21 13.48
N ARG A 265 -15.32 -0.35 13.08
CA ARG A 265 -16.76 -0.61 13.24
C ARG A 265 -17.14 -1.91 12.54
N GLN A 266 -17.54 -2.88 13.36
CA GLN A 266 -17.89 -4.22 12.91
C GLN A 266 -19.40 -4.34 12.67
N ILE A 267 -19.78 -5.02 11.59
CA ILE A 267 -21.14 -5.52 11.42
C ILE A 267 -21.24 -7.00 11.86
N PRO A 268 -22.45 -7.47 12.24
CA PRO A 268 -22.65 -8.88 12.58
C PRO A 268 -22.30 -9.81 11.42
N ALA A 269 -21.63 -10.92 11.75
CA ALA A 269 -21.26 -11.93 10.75
C ALA A 269 -22.52 -12.59 10.13
N PHE A 270 -22.45 -12.92 8.85
CA PHE A 270 -23.56 -13.53 8.11
C PHE A 270 -23.91 -14.95 8.62
N GLY A 271 -22.89 -15.77 8.84
CA GLY A 271 -23.01 -17.14 9.33
C GLY A 271 -22.50 -17.34 10.76
N GLU A 272 -22.67 -18.54 11.28
CA GLU A 272 -22.08 -18.99 12.54
C GLU A 272 -20.91 -19.93 12.24
N GLY A 273 -19.73 -19.67 12.84
CA GLY A 273 -18.54 -20.50 12.70
C GLY A 273 -17.27 -19.75 12.27
N PRO A 274 -16.09 -20.40 12.33
CA PRO A 274 -14.78 -19.76 12.08
C PRO A 274 -14.61 -19.22 10.64
N ASN A 275 -15.43 -19.69 9.70
CA ASN A 275 -15.43 -19.22 8.30
C ASN A 275 -16.42 -18.07 8.05
N ALA A 276 -17.19 -17.65 9.05
CA ALA A 276 -18.12 -16.54 8.91
C ALA A 276 -17.35 -15.20 8.92
N GLY A 277 -17.06 -14.67 7.72
CA GLY A 277 -16.53 -13.30 7.55
C GLY A 277 -15.00 -13.15 7.58
N ASN A 278 -14.23 -14.23 7.37
CA ASN A 278 -12.80 -14.37 7.68
C ASN A 278 -12.55 -14.23 9.20
N GLY A 279 -11.84 -15.19 9.81
CA GLY A 279 -11.59 -15.19 11.27
C GLY A 279 -10.93 -13.92 11.83
N ASN A 280 -10.26 -13.13 10.97
CA ASN A 280 -9.66 -11.83 11.30
C ASN A 280 -10.62 -10.62 11.25
N LYS A 281 -11.92 -10.84 10.96
CA LYS A 281 -12.98 -9.82 10.88
C LYS A 281 -12.78 -8.75 9.79
N ALA A 282 -11.91 -8.98 8.80
CA ALA A 282 -11.65 -8.01 7.74
C ALA A 282 -12.94 -7.55 7.05
N TRP A 283 -13.77 -8.49 6.60
CA TRP A 283 -14.96 -8.18 5.80
C TRP A 283 -16.17 -7.75 6.64
N CYS A 284 -16.07 -7.82 7.96
CA CYS A 284 -17.03 -7.25 8.88
C CYS A 284 -16.71 -5.77 9.22
N CYS A 285 -15.48 -5.33 8.96
CA CYS A 285 -15.02 -3.97 9.23
C CYS A 285 -15.50 -3.00 8.14
N MET A 286 -16.34 -2.04 8.52
CA MET A 286 -16.86 -1.04 7.57
C MET A 286 -15.76 -0.11 7.06
N GLU A 287 -14.84 0.35 7.91
CA GLU A 287 -13.76 1.26 7.53
C GLU A 287 -12.84 0.64 6.47
N LEU A 288 -12.55 -0.66 6.57
CA LEU A 288 -11.76 -1.35 5.57
C LEU A 288 -12.44 -1.30 4.20
N VAL A 289 -13.74 -1.64 4.17
CA VAL A 289 -14.50 -1.67 2.91
C VAL A 289 -14.70 -0.25 2.38
N GLU A 290 -14.98 0.74 3.23
CA GLU A 290 -15.07 2.16 2.85
C GLU A 290 -13.75 2.67 2.28
N LEU A 291 -12.62 2.34 2.90
CA LEU A 291 -11.30 2.69 2.43
C LEU A 291 -11.05 2.06 1.04
N LEU A 292 -11.30 0.76 0.88
CA LEU A 292 -11.13 0.08 -0.40
C LEU A 292 -11.99 0.71 -1.50
N LEU A 293 -13.26 1.03 -1.23
CA LEU A 293 -14.13 1.73 -2.17
C LEU A 293 -13.55 3.10 -2.56
N THR A 294 -13.08 3.87 -1.58
CA THR A 294 -12.47 5.19 -1.79
C THR A 294 -11.20 5.09 -2.64
N LEU A 295 -10.33 4.12 -2.35
CA LEU A 295 -9.14 3.84 -3.16
C LEU A 295 -9.51 3.36 -4.57
N GLY A 296 -10.65 2.68 -4.73
CA GLY A 296 -11.17 2.19 -6.00
C GLY A 296 -11.66 3.28 -6.95
N GLU A 297 -11.98 4.47 -6.44
CA GLU A 297 -12.34 5.66 -7.23
C GLU A 297 -11.11 6.37 -7.84
N SER A 298 -9.90 5.83 -7.61
CA SER A 298 -8.64 6.34 -8.14
C SER A 298 -8.08 5.44 -9.26
N GLN A 299 -6.87 5.78 -9.74
CA GLN A 299 -6.09 4.94 -10.67
C GLN A 299 -5.77 3.53 -10.14
N HIS A 300 -6.03 3.24 -8.86
CA HIS A 300 -5.76 1.95 -8.23
C HIS A 300 -6.94 0.96 -8.27
N MET A 301 -8.03 1.27 -9.00
CA MET A 301 -9.22 0.42 -9.14
C MET A 301 -8.91 -1.06 -9.43
N ALA A 302 -7.96 -1.35 -10.32
CA ALA A 302 -7.62 -2.72 -10.68
C ALA A 302 -7.08 -3.54 -9.49
N ALA A 303 -6.24 -2.94 -8.65
CA ALA A 303 -5.69 -3.59 -7.46
C ALA A 303 -6.78 -3.80 -6.39
N VAL A 304 -7.65 -2.81 -6.18
CA VAL A 304 -8.79 -2.94 -5.26
C VAL A 304 -9.74 -4.05 -5.72
N LYS A 305 -10.06 -4.11 -7.02
CA LYS A 305 -10.89 -5.16 -7.58
C LYS A 305 -10.28 -6.55 -7.38
N ASP A 306 -8.97 -6.68 -7.54
CA ASP A 306 -8.26 -7.93 -7.30
C ASP A 306 -8.40 -8.40 -5.84
N ILE A 307 -8.22 -7.49 -4.87
CA ILE A 307 -8.44 -7.76 -3.43
C ILE A 307 -9.88 -8.22 -3.17
N LEU A 308 -10.88 -7.52 -3.71
CA LEU A 308 -12.30 -7.86 -3.51
C LEU A 308 -12.67 -9.20 -4.17
N VAL A 309 -12.16 -9.48 -5.36
CA VAL A 309 -12.46 -10.71 -6.11
C VAL A 309 -11.77 -11.93 -5.51
N LYS A 310 -10.49 -11.82 -5.15
CA LYS A 310 -9.76 -12.92 -4.48
C LYS A 310 -10.24 -13.13 -3.04
N GLY A 311 -10.68 -12.05 -2.40
CA GLY A 311 -11.12 -12.07 -1.02
C GLY A 311 -12.59 -12.45 -0.85
N PRO A 312 -13.45 -11.47 -0.54
CA PRO A 312 -14.79 -11.72 -0.04
C PRO A 312 -15.74 -12.22 -1.12
N VAL A 313 -15.61 -11.77 -2.38
CA VAL A 313 -16.52 -12.17 -3.46
C VAL A 313 -16.48 -13.68 -3.69
N ARG A 314 -15.30 -14.31 -3.52
CA ARG A 314 -15.15 -15.77 -3.65
C ARG A 314 -15.41 -16.53 -2.35
N ARG A 315 -15.01 -15.98 -1.20
CA ARG A 315 -14.99 -16.73 0.08
C ARG A 315 -16.17 -16.45 1.00
N CYS A 316 -16.71 -15.23 0.99
CA CYS A 316 -17.82 -14.82 1.84
C CYS A 316 -18.66 -13.71 1.18
N PRO A 317 -19.27 -13.99 0.00
CA PRO A 317 -19.99 -12.98 -0.79
C PRO A 317 -21.18 -12.38 -0.04
N GLU A 318 -21.86 -13.16 0.81
CA GLU A 318 -22.96 -12.68 1.64
C GLU A 318 -22.49 -11.64 2.68
N GLN A 319 -21.30 -11.83 3.26
CA GLN A 319 -20.75 -10.91 4.26
C GLN A 319 -20.46 -9.55 3.63
N ILE A 320 -19.80 -9.51 2.47
CA ILE A 320 -19.47 -8.23 1.83
C ILE A 320 -20.72 -7.51 1.34
N LEU A 321 -21.74 -8.23 0.86
CA LEU A 321 -23.04 -7.65 0.52
C LEU A 321 -23.71 -6.99 1.72
N LEU A 322 -23.66 -7.63 2.90
CA LEU A 322 -24.15 -7.01 4.14
C LEU A 322 -23.34 -5.77 4.52
N THR A 323 -22.01 -5.83 4.46
CA THR A 323 -21.15 -4.68 4.84
C THR A 323 -21.39 -3.49 3.91
N LEU A 324 -21.51 -3.73 2.60
CA LEU A 324 -21.85 -2.69 1.63
C LEU A 324 -23.22 -2.06 1.90
N ALA A 325 -24.21 -2.86 2.28
CA ALA A 325 -25.53 -2.35 2.64
C ALA A 325 -25.48 -1.43 3.87
N HIS A 326 -24.73 -1.80 4.91
CA HIS A 326 -24.56 -0.96 6.10
C HIS A 326 -23.83 0.36 5.77
N ILE A 327 -22.80 0.31 4.92
CA ILE A 327 -22.08 1.51 4.47
C ILE A 327 -23.03 2.44 3.71
N GLY A 328 -23.86 1.88 2.82
CA GLY A 328 -24.86 2.62 2.05
C GLY A 328 -25.89 3.36 2.92
N LEU A 329 -26.18 2.88 4.13
CA LEU A 329 -27.05 3.56 5.08
C LEU A 329 -26.38 4.72 5.82
N THR A 330 -25.07 4.64 6.02
CA THR A 330 -24.32 5.67 6.77
C THR A 330 -23.90 6.86 5.91
N LYS A 331 -23.77 6.68 4.59
CA LYS A 331 -23.41 7.76 3.67
C LYS A 331 -24.70 8.43 3.19
N GLU A 332 -24.93 9.68 3.61
CA GLU A 332 -26.08 10.49 3.18
C GLU A 332 -26.13 10.79 1.67
N VAL A 333 -25.06 10.47 0.95
CA VAL A 333 -24.96 10.58 -0.51
C VAL A 333 -24.92 9.18 -1.10
N ASP A 334 -25.80 8.90 -2.07
CA ASP A 334 -25.82 7.69 -2.92
C ASP A 334 -24.45 7.52 -3.62
N SER A 335 -23.45 7.01 -2.90
CA SER A 335 -22.17 6.63 -3.50
C SER A 335 -22.46 5.52 -4.50
N LEU A 336 -22.13 5.77 -5.77
CA LEU A 336 -22.36 4.80 -6.85
C LEU A 336 -21.54 3.52 -6.63
N ALA A 337 -20.41 3.59 -5.93
CA ALA A 337 -19.49 2.46 -5.77
C ALA A 337 -20.10 1.26 -5.01
N PRO A 338 -20.67 1.40 -3.78
CA PRO A 338 -21.41 0.32 -3.13
C PRO A 338 -22.55 -0.24 -4.00
N SER A 339 -23.37 0.66 -4.58
CA SER A 339 -24.56 0.25 -5.35
C SER A 339 -24.19 -0.51 -6.63
N SER A 340 -23.12 -0.12 -7.31
CA SER A 340 -22.61 -0.80 -8.51
C SER A 340 -22.10 -2.19 -8.17
N LEU A 341 -21.27 -2.32 -7.12
CA LEU A 341 -20.73 -3.60 -6.70
C LEU A 341 -21.83 -4.56 -6.21
N MET A 342 -22.80 -4.06 -5.45
CA MET A 342 -23.98 -4.84 -5.06
C MET A 342 -24.81 -5.26 -6.27
N GLY A 343 -24.99 -4.38 -7.26
CA GLY A 343 -25.69 -4.67 -8.51
C GLY A 343 -25.03 -5.78 -9.34
N GLU A 344 -23.71 -5.94 -9.25
CA GLU A 344 -22.97 -7.05 -9.87
C GLU A 344 -23.07 -8.35 -9.07
N LEU A 345 -23.00 -8.27 -7.74
CA LEU A 345 -22.88 -9.44 -6.85
C LEU A 345 -24.22 -10.05 -6.43
N LEU A 346 -25.29 -9.27 -6.37
CA LEU A 346 -26.58 -9.70 -5.85
C LEU A 346 -27.47 -10.51 -6.82
N PRO A 347 -27.47 -10.29 -8.16
CA PRO A 347 -28.38 -11.01 -9.07
C PRO A 347 -28.42 -12.55 -8.91
N PRO A 348 -27.30 -13.26 -8.67
CA PRO A 348 -27.33 -14.71 -8.43
C PRO A 348 -28.22 -15.14 -7.26
N TYR A 349 -28.44 -14.29 -6.26
CA TYR A 349 -29.27 -14.62 -5.09
C TYR A 349 -30.77 -14.52 -5.35
N PHE A 350 -31.20 -13.89 -6.46
CA PHE A 350 -32.60 -13.83 -6.87
C PHE A 350 -32.98 -14.89 -7.91
N GLN A 351 -31.99 -15.65 -8.41
CA GLN A 351 -32.24 -16.71 -9.38
C GLN A 351 -32.77 -17.98 -8.69
N PRO A 352 -33.72 -18.69 -9.32
CA PRO A 352 -34.14 -20.01 -8.82
C PRO A 352 -32.92 -20.95 -8.77
N ASN A 353 -32.68 -21.56 -7.61
CA ASN A 353 -31.52 -22.41 -7.29
C ASN A 353 -30.14 -21.69 -7.25
N GLY A 354 -30.08 -20.37 -7.07
CA GLY A 354 -28.83 -19.60 -7.10
C GLY A 354 -27.85 -19.88 -5.93
N SER A 355 -28.25 -19.55 -4.69
CA SER A 355 -27.44 -19.77 -3.48
C SER A 355 -28.28 -20.35 -2.35
N PRO A 356 -27.77 -21.31 -1.56
CA PRO A 356 -28.47 -21.84 -0.38
C PRO A 356 -28.71 -20.75 0.68
N HIS A 357 -27.94 -19.66 0.66
CA HIS A 357 -28.03 -18.56 1.60
C HIS A 357 -28.93 -17.41 1.15
N ALA A 358 -29.51 -17.49 -0.05
CA ALA A 358 -30.30 -16.41 -0.64
C ALA A 358 -31.43 -15.91 0.28
N LEU A 359 -32.24 -16.82 0.83
CA LEU A 359 -33.34 -16.43 1.72
C LEU A 359 -32.85 -15.73 2.98
N ALA A 360 -31.77 -16.22 3.59
CA ALA A 360 -31.20 -15.64 4.80
C ALA A 360 -30.59 -14.25 4.53
N LEU A 361 -29.91 -14.09 3.40
CA LEU A 361 -29.35 -12.81 2.96
C LEU A 361 -30.44 -11.79 2.65
N VAL A 362 -31.43 -12.14 1.83
CA VAL A 362 -32.53 -11.24 1.48
C VAL A 362 -33.30 -10.83 2.72
N ARG A 363 -33.56 -11.75 3.68
CA ARG A 363 -34.22 -11.40 4.94
C ARG A 363 -33.39 -10.37 5.74
N ARG A 364 -32.09 -10.60 5.92
CA ARG A 364 -31.22 -9.65 6.65
C ARG A 364 -31.14 -8.29 5.96
N LEU A 365 -31.05 -8.27 4.62
CA LEU A 365 -31.05 -7.03 3.86
C LEU A 365 -32.40 -6.30 3.95
N TRP A 366 -33.50 -7.03 3.98
CA TRP A 366 -34.85 -6.47 4.13
C TRP A 366 -35.05 -5.84 5.50
N ASP A 367 -34.60 -6.52 6.57
CA ASP A 367 -34.64 -6.01 7.94
C ASP A 367 -33.75 -4.76 8.11
N LEU A 368 -32.68 -4.66 7.31
CA LEU A 368 -31.77 -3.52 7.30
C LEU A 368 -32.33 -2.33 6.52
N ASP A 369 -32.70 -2.54 5.24
CA ASP A 369 -33.36 -1.53 4.39
C ASP A 369 -34.14 -2.19 3.23
N TYR A 370 -35.46 -2.21 3.36
CA TYR A 370 -36.35 -2.72 2.33
C TYR A 370 -36.29 -1.92 1.02
N ASN A 371 -35.98 -0.61 1.05
CA ASN A 371 -35.89 0.22 -0.16
C ASN A 371 -34.67 -0.17 -0.98
N LEU A 372 -33.53 -0.45 -0.33
CA LEU A 372 -32.35 -1.02 -0.96
C LEU A 372 -32.68 -2.34 -1.67
N VAL A 373 -33.37 -3.26 -0.98
CA VAL A 373 -33.77 -4.54 -1.59
C VAL A 373 -34.63 -4.33 -2.83
N LEU A 374 -35.63 -3.45 -2.77
CA LEU A 374 -36.50 -3.15 -3.92
C LEU A 374 -35.72 -2.54 -5.09
N ARG A 375 -34.81 -1.59 -4.83
CA ARG A 375 -33.93 -1.00 -5.85
C ARG A 375 -33.08 -2.06 -6.52
N LEU A 376 -32.47 -2.94 -5.74
CA LEU A 376 -31.59 -3.99 -6.25
C LEU A 376 -32.36 -5.09 -6.99
N CYS A 377 -33.58 -5.45 -6.55
CA CYS A 377 -34.47 -6.35 -7.28
C CYS A 377 -34.82 -5.77 -8.66
N ARG A 378 -35.17 -4.47 -8.71
CA ARG A 378 -35.43 -3.77 -9.97
C ARG A 378 -34.20 -3.79 -10.88
N GLN A 379 -33.01 -3.52 -10.34
CA GLN A 379 -31.76 -3.55 -11.09
C GLN A 379 -31.49 -4.95 -11.66
N ALA A 380 -31.58 -6.00 -10.84
CA ALA A 380 -31.40 -7.39 -11.27
C ALA A 380 -32.37 -7.79 -12.38
N TYR A 381 -33.64 -7.39 -12.26
CA TYR A 381 -34.66 -7.61 -13.29
C TYR A 381 -34.31 -6.90 -14.61
N THR A 382 -33.81 -5.65 -14.56
CA THR A 382 -33.41 -4.91 -15.76
C THR A 382 -32.12 -5.44 -16.40
N SER A 383 -31.19 -5.98 -15.61
CA SER A 383 -29.91 -6.53 -16.10
C SER A 383 -30.05 -7.93 -16.69
N THR A 384 -31.05 -8.69 -16.24
CA THR A 384 -31.36 -10.06 -16.74
C THR A 384 -32.86 -10.20 -16.96
N PRO A 385 -33.39 -9.82 -18.15
CA PRO A 385 -34.82 -9.78 -18.43
C PRO A 385 -35.47 -11.17 -18.65
N ARG A 386 -34.92 -12.25 -18.05
CA ARG A 386 -35.44 -13.62 -18.12
C ARG A 386 -35.59 -14.26 -16.73
N LEU A 387 -36.04 -13.46 -15.76
CA LEU A 387 -36.67 -13.96 -14.53
C LEU A 387 -38.17 -14.13 -14.76
#